data_AF-A0A1T4WRJ1-F1
#
_entry.id   AF-A0A1T4WRJ1-F1
#
_cell.length_a   1.000
_cell.length_b   1.000
_cell.length_c   1.000
_cell.angle_alpha   90.00
_cell.angle_beta   90.00
_cell.angle_gamma   90.00
#
_symmetry.space_group_name_H-M   'P 1'
#
loop_
_entity.id
_entity.type
_entity.pdbx_description
1 polymer ?
#
loop_
_entity_poly.entity_id
_entity_poly.type
_entity_poly.pdbx_seq_one_letter_code
_entity_poly.pdbx_strand_id
1 'polypeptide(L)'
;MRLSIFPLAACLLLHLALPVFAGEPTNAKEAEAQKKAAEAQKVAEQKALNEKFAAWKATLSPEQQAWETVLEQNLGMGFYLPLYQKDKLAGRVTAWDYVKADPKLPRVLLIGDSISRGYTLAVRKELAGVANLHRAPENCGPTANGLKKLPVWLGEGKWDIIHFNFGIHDRKTPLPDYESRLDQIATQLKATGARVIWASTTPVAEGGMKDATNADLIARNEIAAKVMQKHGIEINDLYTWIEPDLAKYQNPNDVHFSNDGYDRLGEQVAGTIRKIIPTLPGINTALIPMGKLEKDGYDWEARHAEIMKIKNEVNPEVVLIGDSITHFWGGLPEGGKIGNRGTETWQTLFGQRRALNLGFGWDRTQNVLKRIQLGELDGLNPKAIVIHIGTNNLAKTVNARDNTPEEIAAGISEIVAQAHLKCPQAKIILMAIFPRGKTAAEPRRAILRDINQRIAPLGSQPYVTFLDITDNWLEKDGSISKEIMPDALHPNQKGYGIWAEALKTLLPE
;
A
#
# COMPACT_ATOMS: atom_id res chain seq x y z
N MET A 1 79.86 -10.16 -32.32
CA MET A 1 80.05 -11.20 -33.34
C MET A 1 79.85 -12.56 -32.68
N ARG A 2 78.76 -13.28 -33.02
CA ARG A 2 78.42 -14.68 -32.62
C ARG A 2 78.20 -14.92 -31.12
N LEU A 3 77.39 -15.85 -30.64
CA LEU A 3 76.19 -16.58 -31.06
C LEU A 3 75.59 -17.12 -29.75
N SER A 4 74.28 -17.38 -29.76
CA SER A 4 73.37 -17.97 -28.75
C SER A 4 73.90 -19.02 -27.75
N ILE A 5 73.23 -19.15 -26.60
CA ILE A 5 72.48 -20.35 -26.08
C ILE A 5 72.00 -20.09 -24.63
N PHE A 6 70.72 -20.43 -24.32
CA PHE A 6 70.12 -20.98 -23.07
C PHE A 6 68.66 -20.48 -22.82
N PRO A 7 67.78 -21.26 -22.13
CA PRO A 7 66.63 -21.90 -22.77
C PRO A 7 65.25 -21.43 -22.24
N LEU A 8 64.21 -21.91 -22.94
CA LEU A 8 62.79 -21.86 -22.60
C LEU A 8 62.50 -22.16 -21.12
N ALA A 9 61.70 -21.30 -20.49
CA ALA A 9 60.80 -21.67 -19.39
C ALA A 9 59.36 -21.44 -19.86
N ALA A 10 58.57 -22.51 -19.81
CA ALA A 10 57.22 -22.60 -20.36
C ALA A 10 56.21 -21.77 -19.55
N CYS A 11 55.57 -20.79 -20.20
CA CYS A 11 54.29 -20.27 -19.76
C CYS A 11 53.18 -21.25 -20.18
N LEU A 12 52.61 -21.95 -19.21
CA LEU A 12 51.40 -22.75 -19.37
C LEU A 12 50.21 -21.78 -19.55
N LEU A 13 49.97 -21.34 -20.79
CA LEU A 13 48.74 -20.64 -21.17
C LEU A 13 47.61 -21.67 -21.18
N LEU A 14 46.81 -21.67 -20.12
CA LEU A 14 45.51 -22.34 -20.08
C LEU A 14 44.62 -21.69 -21.16
N HIS A 15 44.62 -22.26 -22.37
CA HIS A 15 43.69 -21.87 -23.42
C HIS A 15 42.28 -22.26 -22.95
N LEU A 16 41.52 -21.27 -22.49
CA LEU A 16 40.06 -21.34 -22.52
C LEU A 16 39.65 -21.47 -23.99
N ALA A 17 39.34 -22.69 -24.41
CA ALA A 17 38.78 -22.95 -25.72
C ALA A 17 37.46 -22.18 -25.85
N LEU A 18 37.46 -21.14 -26.67
CA LEU A 18 36.23 -20.52 -27.16
C LEU A 18 35.46 -21.56 -27.98
N PRO A 19 34.12 -21.66 -27.84
CA PRO A 19 33.36 -22.63 -28.61
C PRO A 19 33.41 -22.21 -30.09
N VAL A 20 33.94 -23.10 -30.92
CA VAL A 20 33.84 -23.03 -32.37
C VAL A 20 32.35 -23.01 -32.72
N PHE A 21 31.88 -21.95 -33.39
CA PHE A 21 30.57 -21.96 -34.03
C PHE A 21 30.59 -23.08 -35.07
N ALA A 22 29.99 -24.23 -34.73
CA ALA A 22 29.83 -25.33 -35.68
C ALA A 22 28.90 -24.85 -36.81
N GLY A 23 29.37 -24.96 -38.06
CA GLY A 23 28.52 -24.74 -39.23
C GLY A 23 27.35 -25.72 -39.29
N GLU A 24 26.43 -25.50 -40.23
CA GLU A 24 25.27 -26.39 -40.43
C GLU A 24 25.73 -27.86 -40.57
N PRO A 25 25.09 -28.80 -39.85
CA PRO A 25 25.51 -30.19 -39.87
C PRO A 25 25.36 -30.78 -41.29
N THR A 26 26.41 -31.42 -41.79
CA THR A 26 26.46 -31.95 -43.16
C THR A 26 25.75 -33.31 -43.30
N ASN A 27 25.41 -33.96 -42.17
CA ASN A 27 24.72 -35.25 -42.13
C ASN A 27 24.01 -35.49 -40.78
N ALA A 28 23.16 -36.52 -40.73
CA ALA A 28 22.34 -36.84 -39.55
C ALA A 28 23.17 -37.22 -38.30
N LYS A 29 24.33 -37.86 -38.45
CA LYS A 29 25.21 -38.20 -37.31
C LYS A 29 25.86 -36.96 -36.72
N GLU A 30 26.27 -36.02 -37.58
CA GLU A 30 26.80 -34.73 -37.16
C GLU A 30 25.73 -33.88 -36.46
N ALA A 31 24.50 -33.86 -36.99
CA ALA A 31 23.37 -33.20 -36.34
C ALA A 31 23.06 -33.78 -34.95
N GLU A 32 23.10 -35.12 -34.81
CA GLU A 32 22.88 -35.78 -33.51
C GLU A 32 24.03 -35.49 -32.52
N ALA A 33 25.28 -35.47 -32.98
CA ALA A 33 26.43 -35.13 -32.16
C ALA A 33 26.40 -33.66 -31.72
N GLN A 34 26.08 -32.72 -32.62
CA GLN A 34 25.92 -31.30 -32.30
C GLN A 34 24.78 -31.09 -31.29
N LYS A 35 23.64 -31.80 -31.44
CA LYS A 35 22.53 -31.75 -30.49
C LYS A 35 22.94 -32.25 -29.09
N LYS A 36 23.64 -33.39 -29.01
CA LYS A 36 24.16 -33.93 -27.74
C LYS A 36 25.17 -32.99 -27.09
N ALA A 37 26.04 -32.37 -27.87
CA ALA A 37 27.00 -31.38 -27.37
C ALA A 37 26.29 -30.12 -26.82
N ALA A 38 25.27 -29.61 -27.54
CA ALA A 38 24.47 -28.48 -27.08
C ALA A 38 23.67 -28.81 -25.81
N GLU A 39 23.13 -30.02 -25.70
CA GLU A 39 22.45 -30.50 -24.48
C GLU A 39 23.44 -30.61 -23.30
N ALA A 40 24.63 -31.19 -23.52
CA ALA A 40 25.68 -31.28 -22.50
C ALA A 40 26.16 -29.89 -22.04
N GLN A 41 26.30 -28.94 -22.96
CA GLN A 41 26.65 -27.56 -22.65
C GLN A 41 25.56 -26.90 -21.79
N LYS A 42 24.28 -27.03 -22.16
CA LYS A 42 23.16 -26.50 -21.35
C LYS A 42 23.13 -27.09 -19.93
N VAL A 43 23.42 -28.38 -19.78
CA VAL A 43 23.52 -29.03 -18.46
C VAL A 43 24.68 -28.46 -17.65
N ALA A 44 25.85 -28.26 -18.26
CA ALA A 44 27.01 -27.67 -17.59
C ALA A 44 26.75 -26.21 -17.16
N GLU A 45 26.15 -25.41 -18.05
CA GLU A 45 25.75 -24.02 -17.75
C GLU A 45 24.73 -23.95 -16.62
N GLN A 46 23.72 -24.82 -16.62
CA GLN A 46 22.73 -24.87 -15.53
C GLN A 46 23.35 -25.32 -14.21
N LYS A 47 24.29 -26.27 -14.23
CA LYS A 47 25.02 -26.68 -13.03
C LYS A 47 25.82 -25.50 -12.45
N ALA A 48 26.58 -24.79 -13.29
CA ALA A 48 27.34 -23.61 -12.86
C ALA A 48 26.43 -22.50 -12.34
N LEU A 49 25.25 -22.31 -12.93
CA LEU A 49 24.24 -21.36 -12.44
C LEU A 49 23.74 -21.75 -11.04
N ASN A 50 23.41 -23.02 -10.83
CA ASN A 50 22.95 -23.54 -9.54
C ASN A 50 24.02 -23.37 -8.45
N GLU A 51 25.29 -23.65 -8.75
CA GLU A 51 26.41 -23.48 -7.80
C GLU A 51 26.58 -22.01 -7.39
N LYS A 52 26.54 -21.08 -8.36
CA LYS A 52 26.60 -19.64 -8.08
C LYS A 52 25.40 -19.19 -7.25
N PHE A 53 24.20 -19.66 -7.58
CA PHE A 53 22.99 -19.31 -6.86
C PHE A 53 23.02 -19.86 -5.42
N ALA A 54 23.49 -21.09 -5.21
CA ALA A 54 23.64 -21.66 -3.87
C ALA A 54 24.65 -20.87 -3.02
N ALA A 55 25.78 -20.45 -3.61
CA ALA A 55 26.75 -19.59 -2.94
C ALA A 55 26.16 -18.22 -2.57
N TRP A 56 25.37 -17.62 -3.47
CA TRP A 56 24.64 -16.37 -3.18
C TRP A 56 23.63 -16.56 -2.05
N LYS A 57 22.79 -17.60 -2.12
CA LYS A 57 21.77 -17.92 -1.10
C LYS A 57 22.37 -18.09 0.29
N ALA A 58 23.56 -18.70 0.40
CA ALA A 58 24.27 -18.88 1.67
C ALA A 58 24.68 -17.55 2.34
N THR A 59 24.68 -16.43 1.63
CA THR A 59 24.98 -15.09 2.18
C THR A 59 23.75 -14.39 2.80
N LEU A 60 22.55 -14.93 2.60
CA LEU A 60 21.29 -14.29 3.01
C LEU A 60 20.94 -14.59 4.48
N SER A 61 19.97 -13.85 5.05
CA SER A 61 19.44 -14.16 6.39
C SER A 61 18.75 -15.53 6.43
N PRO A 62 18.59 -16.17 7.61
CA PRO A 62 17.87 -17.43 7.73
C PRO A 62 16.44 -17.38 7.15
N GLU A 63 15.70 -16.27 7.34
CA GLU A 63 14.35 -16.16 6.77
C GLU A 63 14.38 -16.07 5.24
N GLN A 64 15.34 -15.35 4.68
CA GLN A 64 15.54 -15.27 3.24
C GLN A 64 15.94 -16.63 2.68
N GLN A 65 16.86 -17.35 3.32
CA GLN A 65 17.26 -18.70 2.88
C GLN A 65 16.07 -19.68 2.88
N ALA A 66 15.21 -19.62 3.89
CA ALA A 66 13.98 -20.41 3.94
C ALA A 66 13.05 -20.07 2.77
N TRP A 67 12.85 -18.78 2.50
CA TRP A 67 12.06 -18.31 1.36
C TRP A 67 12.62 -18.78 0.00
N GLU A 68 13.93 -18.63 -0.21
CA GLU A 68 14.60 -19.08 -1.43
C GLU A 68 14.47 -20.60 -1.61
N THR A 69 14.54 -21.38 -0.52
CA THR A 69 14.32 -22.83 -0.56
C THR A 69 12.92 -23.18 -1.05
N VAL A 70 11.90 -22.46 -0.56
CA VAL A 70 10.51 -22.66 -1.03
C VAL A 70 10.39 -22.28 -2.50
N LEU A 71 10.99 -21.18 -2.95
CA LEU A 71 10.96 -20.81 -4.37
C LEU A 71 11.61 -21.85 -5.27
N GLU A 72 12.80 -22.36 -4.92
CA GLU A 72 13.50 -23.38 -5.69
C GLU A 72 12.64 -24.65 -5.90
N GLN A 73 11.87 -25.03 -4.88
CA GLN A 73 10.97 -26.20 -4.93
C GLN A 73 9.71 -25.97 -5.77
N ASN A 74 9.34 -24.71 -6.06
CA ASN A 74 8.05 -24.37 -6.65
C ASN A 74 8.14 -23.68 -8.02
N LEU A 75 9.23 -23.01 -8.37
CA LEU A 75 9.39 -22.34 -9.68
C LEU A 75 9.62 -23.31 -10.85
N GLY A 76 9.90 -24.58 -10.57
CA GLY A 76 10.09 -25.62 -11.58
C GLY A 76 11.44 -25.52 -12.29
N MET A 77 12.10 -26.66 -12.49
CA MET A 77 13.51 -26.72 -12.91
C MET A 77 13.77 -26.29 -14.37
N GLY A 78 12.74 -26.20 -15.21
CA GLY A 78 12.90 -26.04 -16.67
C GLY A 78 12.79 -24.62 -17.21
N PHE A 79 12.03 -23.72 -16.56
CA PHE A 79 11.73 -22.40 -17.12
C PHE A 79 11.92 -21.26 -16.11
N TYR A 80 11.08 -21.15 -15.08
CA TYR A 80 11.13 -19.99 -14.20
C TYR A 80 12.33 -20.00 -13.26
N LEU A 81 12.74 -21.16 -12.73
CA LEU A 81 13.87 -21.22 -11.80
C LEU A 81 15.18 -20.72 -12.43
N PRO A 82 15.62 -21.19 -13.62
CA PRO A 82 16.83 -20.66 -14.25
C PRO A 82 16.79 -19.16 -14.55
N LEU A 83 15.63 -18.64 -14.97
CA LEU A 83 15.45 -17.20 -15.23
C LEU A 83 15.57 -16.39 -13.95
N TYR A 84 14.88 -16.83 -12.90
CA TYR A 84 14.93 -16.22 -11.57
C TYR A 84 16.36 -16.19 -11.01
N GLN A 85 17.07 -17.31 -11.05
CA GLN A 85 18.46 -17.40 -10.58
C GLN A 85 19.38 -16.40 -11.31
N LYS A 86 19.24 -16.30 -12.64
CA LYS A 86 20.00 -15.32 -13.45
C LYS A 86 19.67 -13.88 -13.05
N ASP A 87 18.39 -13.58 -12.81
CA ASP A 87 17.96 -12.26 -12.35
C ASP A 87 18.55 -11.91 -10.99
N LYS A 88 18.50 -12.84 -10.01
CA LYS A 88 19.06 -12.60 -8.66
C LYS A 88 20.56 -12.40 -8.67
N LEU A 89 21.30 -13.23 -9.42
CA LEU A 89 22.75 -13.09 -9.55
C LEU A 89 23.16 -11.80 -10.29
N ALA A 90 22.28 -11.25 -11.11
CA ALA A 90 22.46 -9.95 -11.76
C ALA A 90 21.99 -8.76 -10.90
N GLY A 91 21.55 -8.99 -9.65
CA GLY A 91 21.03 -7.95 -8.76
C GLY A 91 19.67 -7.38 -9.16
N ARG A 92 18.92 -8.06 -10.05
CA ARG A 92 17.59 -7.61 -10.47
C ARG A 92 16.53 -7.93 -9.41
N VAL A 93 15.57 -7.01 -9.30
CA VAL A 93 14.39 -7.18 -8.46
C VAL A 93 13.33 -7.98 -9.22
N THR A 94 12.69 -8.93 -8.55
CA THR A 94 11.69 -9.80 -9.15
C THR A 94 10.39 -9.83 -8.35
N ALA A 95 9.31 -10.29 -8.99
CA ALA A 95 8.02 -10.51 -8.35
C ALA A 95 8.06 -11.53 -7.19
N TRP A 96 9.09 -12.39 -7.13
CA TRP A 96 9.26 -13.42 -6.10
C TRP A 96 10.24 -13.02 -5.00
N ASP A 97 10.84 -11.84 -5.07
CA ASP A 97 11.78 -11.42 -4.03
C ASP A 97 11.13 -11.44 -2.64
N TYR A 98 11.93 -11.85 -1.64
CA TYR A 98 11.56 -11.85 -0.24
C TYR A 98 11.11 -10.46 0.21
N VAL A 99 10.04 -10.41 1.01
CA VAL A 99 9.49 -9.18 1.59
C VAL A 99 9.57 -9.26 3.10
N LYS A 100 10.39 -8.39 3.69
CA LYS A 100 10.41 -8.18 5.13
C LYS A 100 9.17 -7.36 5.51
N ALA A 101 8.26 -7.97 6.25
CA ALA A 101 7.00 -7.31 6.62
C ALA A 101 7.22 -6.26 7.71
N ASP A 102 6.66 -5.06 7.53
CA ASP A 102 6.43 -4.11 8.61
C ASP A 102 5.22 -4.58 9.43
N PRO A 103 5.37 -4.90 10.73
CA PRO A 103 4.26 -5.39 11.56
C PRO A 103 3.12 -4.38 11.73
N LYS A 104 3.33 -3.09 11.43
CA LYS A 104 2.29 -2.06 11.47
C LYS A 104 1.38 -2.08 10.23
N LEU A 105 1.80 -2.74 9.15
CA LEU A 105 1.10 -2.74 7.87
C LEU A 105 0.42 -4.10 7.62
N PRO A 106 -0.75 -4.10 6.96
CA PRO A 106 -1.44 -5.33 6.61
C PRO A 106 -0.61 -6.18 5.65
N ARG A 107 -0.72 -7.50 5.77
CA ARG A 107 -0.10 -8.47 4.86
C ARG A 107 -1.07 -8.84 3.76
N VAL A 108 -0.61 -8.69 2.53
CA VAL A 108 -1.39 -8.98 1.33
C VAL A 108 -0.69 -10.08 0.53
N LEU A 109 -1.42 -11.12 0.15
CA LEU A 109 -0.90 -12.19 -0.70
C LEU A 109 -1.51 -12.11 -2.10
N LEU A 110 -0.67 -12.06 -3.13
CA LEU A 110 -1.07 -12.27 -4.53
C LEU A 110 -0.90 -13.74 -4.92
N ILE A 111 -1.99 -14.38 -5.37
CA ILE A 111 -1.99 -15.73 -5.95
C ILE A 111 -2.46 -15.63 -7.40
N GLY A 112 -1.66 -16.06 -8.38
CA GLY A 112 -2.13 -16.05 -9.76
C GLY A 112 -1.06 -16.37 -10.78
N ASP A 113 -1.44 -16.18 -12.03
CA ASP A 113 -0.66 -16.56 -13.20
C ASP A 113 0.43 -15.53 -13.60
N SER A 114 0.89 -15.63 -14.84
CA SER A 114 1.95 -14.79 -15.40
C SER A 114 1.54 -13.33 -15.54
N ILE A 115 0.26 -13.02 -15.71
CA ILE A 115 -0.24 -11.65 -15.76
C ILE A 115 -0.09 -11.01 -14.38
N SER A 116 -0.52 -11.74 -13.34
CA SER A 116 -0.37 -11.25 -11.96
C SER A 116 1.07 -11.17 -11.48
N ARG A 117 1.95 -12.05 -11.98
CA ARG A 117 3.39 -11.90 -11.81
C ARG A 117 3.91 -10.60 -12.44
N GLY A 118 3.43 -10.27 -13.64
CA GLY A 118 3.84 -9.07 -14.37
C GLY A 118 3.52 -7.77 -13.63
N TYR A 119 2.32 -7.63 -13.08
CA TYR A 119 1.95 -6.42 -12.32
C TYR A 119 2.43 -6.41 -10.86
N THR A 120 3.03 -7.49 -10.34
CA THR A 120 3.38 -7.59 -8.90
C THR A 120 4.28 -6.44 -8.42
N LEU A 121 5.29 -6.05 -9.22
CA LEU A 121 6.20 -4.97 -8.84
C LEU A 121 5.52 -3.60 -8.84
N ALA A 122 4.62 -3.35 -9.80
CA ALA A 122 3.80 -2.15 -9.83
C ALA A 122 2.89 -2.06 -8.59
N VAL A 123 2.24 -3.18 -8.21
CA VAL A 123 1.42 -3.20 -6.98
C VAL A 123 2.27 -2.96 -5.73
N ARG A 124 3.50 -3.49 -5.66
CA ARG A 124 4.43 -3.21 -4.54
C ARG A 124 4.77 -1.73 -4.44
N LYS A 125 5.05 -1.09 -5.57
CA LYS A 125 5.33 0.34 -5.64
C LYS A 125 4.12 1.16 -5.16
N GLU A 126 2.94 0.84 -5.66
CA GLU A 126 1.69 1.54 -5.32
C GLU A 126 1.25 1.37 -3.85
N LEU A 127 1.62 0.25 -3.22
CA LEU A 127 1.27 -0.05 -1.83
C LEU A 127 2.42 0.20 -0.84
N ALA A 128 3.53 0.78 -1.29
CA ALA A 128 4.65 1.11 -0.42
C ALA A 128 4.20 2.02 0.75
N GLY A 129 4.53 1.60 1.98
CA GLY A 129 4.11 2.30 3.21
C GLY A 129 2.63 2.11 3.58
N VAL A 130 1.88 1.29 2.83
CA VAL A 130 0.44 1.06 3.06
C VAL A 130 0.15 -0.42 3.30
N ALA A 131 0.88 -1.34 2.65
CA ALA A 131 0.73 -2.77 2.86
C ALA A 131 2.01 -3.55 2.53
N ASN A 132 2.21 -4.69 3.18
CA ASN A 132 3.24 -5.66 2.85
C ASN A 132 2.72 -6.58 1.73
N LEU A 133 3.09 -6.32 0.48
CA LEU A 133 2.65 -7.13 -0.66
C LEU A 133 3.59 -8.31 -0.94
N HIS A 134 3.10 -9.51 -0.63
CA HIS A 134 3.71 -10.79 -0.92
C HIS A 134 3.09 -11.43 -2.16
N ARG A 135 3.80 -12.40 -2.73
CA ARG A 135 3.33 -13.21 -3.86
C ARG A 135 3.57 -14.68 -3.56
N ALA A 136 2.66 -15.54 -3.98
CA ALA A 136 2.84 -16.98 -3.95
C ALA A 136 4.16 -17.39 -4.63
N PRO A 137 4.91 -18.38 -4.11
CA PRO A 137 6.22 -18.78 -4.60
C PRO A 137 6.18 -19.58 -5.91
N GLU A 138 5.28 -19.26 -6.83
CA GLU A 138 5.02 -20.01 -8.07
C GLU A 138 4.38 -19.11 -9.15
N ASN A 139 4.37 -19.59 -10.40
CA ASN A 139 3.39 -19.15 -11.39
C ASN A 139 2.14 -20.05 -11.25
N CYS A 140 1.13 -19.61 -10.48
CA CYS A 140 0.14 -20.49 -9.85
C CYS A 140 -0.67 -21.40 -10.80
N GLY A 141 -0.76 -21.05 -12.09
CA GLY A 141 -1.29 -21.93 -13.12
C GLY A 141 -2.79 -22.18 -13.00
N PRO A 142 -3.30 -23.38 -13.37
CA PRO A 142 -4.73 -23.67 -13.36
C PRO A 142 -5.26 -23.99 -11.96
N THR A 143 -6.59 -23.96 -11.80
CA THR A 143 -7.30 -24.31 -10.55
C THR A 143 -6.90 -25.68 -9.98
N ALA A 144 -6.59 -26.67 -10.84
CA ALA A 144 -6.12 -27.99 -10.39
C ALA A 144 -4.80 -27.90 -9.60
N ASN A 145 -3.87 -27.02 -10.01
CA ASN A 145 -2.66 -26.76 -9.24
C ASN A 145 -2.97 -25.98 -7.96
N GLY A 146 -3.91 -25.04 -8.04
CA GLY A 146 -4.45 -24.31 -6.88
C GLY A 146 -4.86 -25.23 -5.74
N LEU A 147 -5.70 -26.22 -6.03
CA LEU A 147 -6.14 -27.19 -5.02
C LEU A 147 -5.00 -27.98 -4.37
N LYS A 148 -3.92 -28.23 -5.10
CA LYS A 148 -2.75 -28.96 -4.59
C LYS A 148 -1.82 -28.06 -3.76
N LYS A 149 -1.66 -26.80 -4.17
CA LYS A 149 -0.56 -25.93 -3.74
C LYS A 149 -0.98 -24.80 -2.80
N LEU A 150 -2.27 -24.56 -2.61
CA LEU A 150 -2.76 -23.58 -1.64
C LEU A 150 -2.11 -23.69 -0.25
N PRO A 151 -1.92 -24.89 0.35
CA PRO A 151 -1.21 -25.00 1.63
C PRO A 151 0.22 -24.44 1.59
N VAL A 152 0.93 -24.62 0.47
CA VAL A 152 2.28 -24.09 0.27
C VAL A 152 2.26 -22.57 0.10
N TRP A 153 1.32 -22.05 -0.69
CA TRP A 153 1.25 -20.61 -0.99
C TRP A 153 0.74 -19.77 0.19
N LEU A 154 -0.19 -20.32 0.98
CA LEU A 154 -0.65 -19.70 2.22
C LEU A 154 0.44 -19.77 3.30
N GLY A 155 1.19 -20.88 3.34
CA GLY A 155 2.23 -21.14 4.33
C GLY A 155 1.68 -21.06 5.76
N GLU A 156 2.55 -20.69 6.70
CA GLU A 156 2.16 -20.45 8.10
C GLU A 156 1.61 -19.02 8.33
N GLY A 157 1.49 -18.23 7.26
CA GLY A 157 1.19 -16.81 7.35
C GLY A 157 -0.28 -16.51 7.64
N LYS A 158 -0.53 -15.64 8.62
CA LYS A 158 -1.80 -14.91 8.72
C LYS A 158 -1.82 -13.79 7.69
N TRP A 159 -2.80 -13.85 6.79
CA TRP A 159 -3.02 -12.87 5.73
C TRP A 159 -4.21 -11.98 6.05
N ASP A 160 -4.06 -10.67 5.86
CA ASP A 160 -5.17 -9.73 6.03
C ASP A 160 -6.00 -9.62 4.75
N ILE A 161 -5.31 -9.66 3.59
CA ILE A 161 -5.93 -9.67 2.27
C ILE A 161 -5.30 -10.76 1.40
N ILE A 162 -6.13 -11.49 0.66
CA ILE A 162 -5.69 -12.39 -0.40
C ILE A 162 -6.33 -11.93 -1.71
N HIS A 163 -5.52 -11.53 -2.67
CA HIS A 163 -5.96 -11.21 -4.03
C HIS A 163 -5.55 -12.37 -4.94
N PHE A 164 -6.50 -12.97 -5.64
CA PHE A 164 -6.25 -14.17 -6.42
C PHE A 164 -6.87 -14.18 -7.81
N ASN A 165 -6.25 -14.90 -8.75
CA ASN A 165 -6.76 -15.13 -10.09
C ASN A 165 -6.55 -16.58 -10.55
N PHE A 166 -7.56 -17.13 -11.23
CA PHE A 166 -7.50 -18.36 -12.02
C PHE A 166 -8.43 -18.23 -13.22
N GLY A 167 -7.94 -18.49 -14.44
CA GLY A 167 -8.83 -18.62 -15.59
C GLY A 167 -8.12 -18.92 -16.91
N ILE A 168 -7.10 -18.16 -17.30
CA ILE A 168 -6.43 -18.36 -18.61
C ILE A 168 -5.73 -19.74 -18.71
N HIS A 169 -5.19 -20.24 -17.60
CA HIS A 169 -4.59 -21.57 -17.53
C HIS A 169 -5.63 -22.70 -17.50
N ASP A 170 -6.89 -22.38 -17.20
CA ASP A 170 -8.02 -23.31 -17.24
C ASP A 170 -8.79 -23.26 -18.57
N ARG A 171 -8.26 -22.59 -19.60
CA ARG A 171 -8.96 -22.44 -20.89
C ARG A 171 -9.36 -23.76 -21.56
N LYS A 172 -8.63 -24.86 -21.30
CA LYS A 172 -8.99 -26.22 -21.75
C LYS A 172 -9.76 -27.04 -20.71
N THR A 173 -9.94 -26.52 -19.51
CA THR A 173 -10.70 -27.17 -18.44
C THR A 173 -12.20 -27.04 -18.75
N PRO A 174 -12.96 -28.15 -18.78
CA PRO A 174 -14.41 -28.11 -18.88
C PRO A 174 -15.00 -27.15 -17.84
N LEU A 175 -16.00 -26.36 -18.24
CA LEU A 175 -16.56 -25.32 -17.37
C LEU A 175 -17.09 -25.85 -16.02
N PRO A 176 -17.79 -27.01 -15.94
CA PRO A 176 -18.21 -27.58 -14.66
C PRO A 176 -17.05 -27.95 -13.72
N ASP A 177 -15.96 -28.48 -14.28
CA ASP A 177 -14.77 -28.82 -13.50
C ASP A 177 -14.07 -27.56 -12.97
N TYR A 178 -13.99 -26.52 -13.81
CA TYR A 178 -13.45 -25.23 -13.42
C TYR A 178 -14.26 -24.60 -12.28
N GLU A 179 -15.59 -24.58 -12.42
CA GLU A 179 -16.51 -24.07 -11.40
C GLU A 179 -16.33 -24.81 -10.08
N SER A 180 -16.36 -26.15 -10.10
CA SER A 180 -16.21 -26.98 -8.91
C SER A 180 -14.88 -26.76 -8.19
N ARG A 181 -13.77 -26.66 -8.95
CA ARG A 181 -12.45 -26.43 -8.36
C ARG A 181 -12.31 -25.00 -7.83
N LEU A 182 -12.84 -24.01 -8.53
CA LEU A 182 -12.82 -22.63 -8.08
C LEU A 182 -13.66 -22.43 -6.81
N ASP A 183 -14.80 -23.12 -6.69
CA ASP A 183 -15.63 -23.13 -5.48
C ASP A 183 -14.88 -23.67 -4.27
N GLN A 184 -14.11 -24.75 -4.46
CA GLN A 184 -13.25 -25.32 -3.41
C GLN A 184 -12.11 -24.37 -3.03
N ILE A 185 -11.46 -23.73 -4.01
CA ILE A 185 -10.42 -22.71 -3.77
C ILE A 185 -11.00 -21.53 -2.98
N ALA A 186 -12.15 -20.99 -3.40
CA ALA A 186 -12.83 -19.90 -2.73
C ALA A 186 -13.16 -20.25 -1.27
N THR A 187 -13.66 -21.47 -1.04
CA THR A 187 -13.93 -22.00 0.31
C THR A 187 -12.67 -22.01 1.18
N GLN A 188 -11.57 -22.56 0.66
CA GLN A 188 -10.29 -22.64 1.38
C GLN A 188 -9.72 -21.24 1.69
N LEU A 189 -9.76 -20.33 0.73
CA LEU A 189 -9.28 -18.96 0.92
C LEU A 189 -10.12 -18.21 1.97
N LYS A 190 -11.46 -18.36 1.95
CA LYS A 190 -12.34 -17.75 2.96
C LYS A 190 -12.11 -18.31 4.36
N ALA A 191 -11.77 -19.59 4.48
CA ALA A 191 -11.48 -20.22 5.77
C ALA A 191 -10.24 -19.64 6.47
N THR A 192 -9.36 -18.93 5.75
CA THR A 192 -8.21 -18.22 6.34
C THR A 192 -8.61 -17.03 7.23
N GLY A 193 -9.83 -16.51 7.07
CA GLY A 193 -10.27 -15.27 7.71
C GLY A 193 -9.78 -13.98 7.02
N ALA A 194 -8.96 -14.08 5.97
CA ALA A 194 -8.54 -12.94 5.18
C ALA A 194 -9.72 -12.31 4.40
N ARG A 195 -9.60 -11.02 4.06
CA ARG A 195 -10.44 -10.43 3.02
C ARG A 195 -9.98 -10.95 1.67
N VAL A 196 -10.86 -11.66 0.98
CA VAL A 196 -10.54 -12.31 -0.30
C VAL A 196 -11.09 -11.46 -1.45
N ILE A 197 -10.24 -11.24 -2.46
CA ILE A 197 -10.56 -10.51 -3.69
C ILE A 197 -10.21 -11.41 -4.86
N TRP A 198 -11.15 -11.64 -5.77
CA TRP A 198 -10.87 -12.33 -7.02
C TRP A 198 -10.67 -11.32 -8.14
N ALA A 199 -9.60 -11.47 -8.92
CA ALA A 199 -9.43 -10.74 -10.17
C ALA A 199 -9.97 -11.53 -11.35
N SER A 200 -10.78 -10.88 -12.19
CA SER A 200 -11.19 -11.47 -13.46
C SER A 200 -9.99 -11.69 -14.39
N THR A 201 -10.07 -12.74 -15.20
CA THR A 201 -9.07 -13.00 -16.24
C THR A 201 -9.13 -11.86 -17.24
N THR A 202 -7.99 -11.28 -17.63
CA THR A 202 -7.95 -10.16 -18.60
C THR A 202 -8.28 -10.61 -20.03
N PRO A 203 -8.61 -9.69 -20.95
CA PRO A 203 -8.78 -10.02 -22.36
C PRO A 203 -7.45 -10.41 -22.99
N VAL A 204 -7.52 -10.99 -24.19
CA VAL A 204 -6.36 -11.34 -25.00
C VAL A 204 -6.45 -10.65 -26.36
N ALA A 205 -5.31 -10.13 -26.82
CA ALA A 205 -5.18 -9.49 -28.11
C ALA A 205 -5.50 -10.49 -29.23
N GLU A 206 -6.00 -9.99 -30.36
CA GLU A 206 -6.26 -10.84 -31.52
C GLU A 206 -5.01 -11.67 -31.87
N GLY A 207 -5.20 -12.97 -32.11
CA GLY A 207 -4.11 -13.92 -32.36
C GLY A 207 -3.27 -14.33 -31.13
N GLY A 208 -3.53 -13.76 -29.95
CA GLY A 208 -2.76 -14.03 -28.73
C GLY A 208 -2.99 -15.39 -28.08
N MET A 209 -4.07 -16.08 -28.43
CA MET A 209 -4.29 -17.48 -28.09
C MET A 209 -4.75 -18.28 -29.31
N LYS A 210 -4.23 -19.50 -29.42
CA LYS A 210 -4.60 -20.46 -30.48
C LYS A 210 -5.73 -21.39 -30.08
N ASP A 211 -5.95 -21.55 -28.77
CA ASP A 211 -6.78 -22.59 -28.17
C ASP A 211 -7.92 -22.04 -27.29
N ALA A 212 -8.15 -20.73 -27.33
CA ALA A 212 -9.27 -20.06 -26.67
C ALA A 212 -9.53 -18.68 -27.29
N THR A 213 -10.78 -18.23 -27.24
CA THR A 213 -11.24 -16.92 -27.67
C THR A 213 -11.56 -16.02 -26.47
N ASN A 214 -11.71 -14.71 -26.70
CA ASN A 214 -12.23 -13.81 -25.65
C ASN A 214 -13.65 -14.21 -25.20
N ALA A 215 -14.49 -14.78 -26.07
CA ALA A 215 -15.80 -15.30 -25.68
C ALA A 215 -15.68 -16.45 -24.65
N ASP A 216 -14.68 -17.32 -24.80
CA ASP A 216 -14.41 -18.39 -23.82
C ASP A 216 -13.94 -17.83 -22.47
N LEU A 217 -13.14 -16.76 -22.49
CA LEU A 217 -12.69 -16.08 -21.27
C LEU A 217 -13.84 -15.37 -20.56
N ILE A 218 -14.73 -14.71 -21.31
CA ILE A 218 -15.95 -14.08 -20.78
C ILE A 218 -16.83 -15.12 -20.10
N ALA A 219 -17.15 -16.22 -20.79
CA ALA A 219 -17.97 -17.30 -20.23
C ALA A 219 -17.36 -17.87 -18.93
N ARG A 220 -16.02 -17.97 -18.88
CA ARG A 220 -15.30 -18.41 -17.68
C ARG A 220 -15.36 -17.39 -16.54
N ASN A 221 -15.18 -16.10 -16.86
CA ASN A 221 -15.30 -15.01 -15.90
C ASN A 221 -16.72 -14.91 -15.32
N GLU A 222 -17.76 -15.15 -16.13
CA GLU A 222 -19.16 -15.21 -15.65
C GLU A 222 -19.39 -16.33 -14.64
N ILE A 223 -18.85 -17.52 -14.90
CA ILE A 223 -18.90 -18.65 -13.95
C ILE A 223 -18.15 -18.30 -12.67
N ALA A 224 -16.94 -17.75 -12.80
CA ALA A 224 -16.17 -17.33 -11.65
C ALA A 224 -16.89 -16.26 -10.82
N ALA A 225 -17.53 -15.28 -11.46
CA ALA A 225 -18.32 -14.26 -10.80
C ALA A 225 -19.49 -14.86 -10.00
N LYS A 226 -20.18 -15.89 -10.52
CA LYS A 226 -21.23 -16.62 -9.79
C LYS A 226 -20.67 -17.32 -8.54
N VAL A 227 -19.51 -17.95 -8.65
CA VAL A 227 -18.81 -18.54 -7.50
C VAL A 227 -18.44 -17.46 -6.48
N MET A 228 -17.86 -16.33 -6.92
CA MET A 228 -17.50 -15.23 -6.02
C MET A 228 -18.72 -14.66 -5.30
N GLN A 229 -19.83 -14.48 -6.00
CA GLN A 229 -21.09 -14.03 -5.42
C GLN A 229 -21.60 -15.01 -4.35
N LYS A 230 -21.57 -16.32 -4.63
CA LYS A 230 -21.94 -17.37 -3.65
C LYS A 230 -21.12 -17.26 -2.35
N HIS A 231 -19.83 -16.93 -2.44
CA HIS A 231 -18.92 -16.83 -1.29
C HIS A 231 -18.82 -15.43 -0.67
N GLY A 232 -19.52 -14.43 -1.22
CA GLY A 232 -19.37 -13.03 -0.85
C GLY A 232 -17.91 -12.56 -0.98
N ILE A 233 -17.26 -12.94 -2.08
CA ILE A 233 -15.90 -12.53 -2.44
C ILE A 233 -16.00 -11.31 -3.36
N GLU A 234 -15.18 -10.30 -3.08
CA GLU A 234 -15.11 -9.08 -3.89
C GLU A 234 -14.48 -9.37 -5.26
N ILE A 235 -15.00 -8.73 -6.30
CA ILE A 235 -14.51 -8.88 -7.67
C ILE A 235 -13.73 -7.62 -8.06
N ASN A 236 -12.46 -7.81 -8.40
CA ASN A 236 -11.67 -6.84 -9.14
C ASN A 236 -11.79 -7.17 -10.64
N ASP A 237 -12.69 -6.50 -11.34
CA ASP A 237 -12.96 -6.79 -12.75
C ASP A 237 -11.88 -6.18 -13.67
N LEU A 238 -10.74 -6.86 -13.77
CA LEU A 238 -9.64 -6.47 -14.64
C LEU A 238 -9.99 -6.57 -16.13
N TYR A 239 -10.88 -7.50 -16.52
CA TYR A 239 -11.32 -7.69 -17.90
C TYR A 239 -11.93 -6.40 -18.45
N THR A 240 -13.09 -6.01 -17.90
CA THR A 240 -13.85 -4.85 -18.37
C THR A 240 -13.06 -3.55 -18.18
N TRP A 241 -12.22 -3.49 -17.14
CA TRP A 241 -11.46 -2.30 -16.83
C TRP A 241 -10.36 -1.99 -17.85
N ILE A 242 -9.64 -3.00 -18.35
CA ILE A 242 -8.53 -2.79 -19.30
C ILE A 242 -8.98 -2.79 -20.76
N GLU A 243 -10.14 -3.39 -21.07
CA GLU A 243 -10.66 -3.57 -22.43
C GLU A 243 -10.66 -2.29 -23.28
N PRO A 244 -11.10 -1.11 -22.79
CA PRO A 244 -11.13 0.11 -23.59
C PRO A 244 -9.75 0.56 -24.10
N ASP A 245 -8.68 0.20 -23.39
CA ASP A 245 -7.30 0.59 -23.69
C ASP A 245 -6.42 -0.60 -24.10
N LEU A 246 -7.02 -1.75 -24.43
CA LEU A 246 -6.30 -3.01 -24.61
C LEU A 246 -5.20 -2.91 -25.69
N ALA A 247 -5.52 -2.31 -26.84
CA ALA A 247 -4.58 -2.15 -27.96
C ALA A 247 -3.35 -1.29 -27.61
N LYS A 248 -3.46 -0.43 -26.59
CA LYS A 248 -2.35 0.39 -26.10
C LYS A 248 -1.44 -0.38 -25.15
N TYR A 249 -2.02 -1.22 -24.30
CA TYR A 249 -1.32 -1.79 -23.14
C TYR A 249 -0.96 -3.27 -23.28
N GLN A 250 -1.59 -4.01 -24.18
CA GLN A 250 -1.28 -5.42 -24.43
C GLN A 250 -0.36 -5.59 -25.63
N ASN A 251 0.58 -6.54 -25.56
CA ASN A 251 1.45 -6.82 -26.70
C ASN A 251 0.62 -7.47 -27.84
N PRO A 252 0.89 -7.14 -29.11
CA PRO A 252 0.17 -7.75 -30.24
C PRO A 252 0.39 -9.26 -30.31
N ASN A 253 -0.68 -10.02 -30.60
CA ASN A 253 -0.66 -11.49 -30.65
C ASN A 253 -0.08 -12.15 -29.39
N ASP A 254 -0.32 -11.56 -28.21
CA ASP A 254 0.14 -12.06 -26.92
C ASP A 254 -0.99 -11.97 -25.89
N VAL A 255 -0.86 -12.74 -24.82
CA VAL A 255 -1.67 -12.62 -23.61
C VAL A 255 -1.06 -11.61 -22.63
N HIS A 256 0.25 -11.38 -22.73
CA HIS A 256 1.00 -10.52 -21.82
C HIS A 256 0.93 -9.04 -22.20
N PHE A 257 1.11 -8.20 -21.18
CA PHE A 257 1.08 -6.76 -21.31
C PHE A 257 2.49 -6.18 -21.48
N SER A 258 2.55 -4.96 -22.01
CA SER A 258 3.76 -4.14 -21.98
C SER A 258 4.07 -3.69 -20.54
N ASN A 259 5.21 -3.05 -20.33
CA ASN A 259 5.54 -2.49 -19.00
C ASN A 259 4.46 -1.48 -18.54
N ASP A 260 4.06 -0.55 -19.41
CA ASP A 260 3.00 0.42 -19.12
C ASP A 260 1.66 -0.29 -18.83
N GLY A 261 1.37 -1.40 -19.51
CA GLY A 261 0.18 -2.19 -19.25
C GLY A 261 0.21 -2.89 -17.89
N TYR A 262 1.37 -3.41 -17.46
CA TYR A 262 1.52 -3.97 -16.11
C TYR A 262 1.48 -2.90 -15.02
N ASP A 263 2.02 -1.71 -15.27
CA ASP A 263 1.88 -0.57 -14.37
C ASP A 263 0.40 -0.21 -14.22
N ARG A 264 -0.33 -0.13 -15.33
CA ARG A 264 -1.78 0.15 -15.34
C ARG A 264 -2.58 -0.90 -14.58
N LEU A 265 -2.39 -2.20 -14.85
CA LEU A 265 -3.03 -3.27 -14.07
C LEU A 265 -2.63 -3.21 -12.58
N GLY A 266 -1.37 -2.87 -12.30
CA GLY A 266 -0.88 -2.70 -10.94
C GLY A 266 -1.60 -1.60 -10.16
N GLU A 267 -1.82 -0.44 -10.78
CA GLU A 267 -2.62 0.65 -10.21
C GLU A 267 -4.04 0.20 -9.84
N GLN A 268 -4.71 -0.55 -10.71
CA GLN A 268 -6.07 -1.04 -10.47
C GLN A 268 -6.11 -2.07 -9.32
N VAL A 269 -5.18 -3.01 -9.31
CA VAL A 269 -5.06 -4.01 -8.24
C VAL A 269 -4.75 -3.34 -6.91
N ALA A 270 -3.76 -2.44 -6.87
CA ALA A 270 -3.42 -1.68 -5.68
C ALA A 270 -4.58 -0.80 -5.20
N GLY A 271 -5.26 -0.11 -6.11
CA GLY A 271 -6.44 0.71 -5.80
C GLY A 271 -7.58 -0.11 -5.19
N THR A 272 -7.78 -1.35 -5.65
CA THR A 272 -8.78 -2.26 -5.08
C THR A 272 -8.39 -2.72 -3.67
N ILE A 273 -7.14 -3.14 -3.48
CA ILE A 273 -6.60 -3.52 -2.16
C ILE A 273 -6.71 -2.34 -1.17
N ARG A 274 -6.30 -1.14 -1.61
CA ARG A 274 -6.29 0.08 -0.81
C ARG A 274 -7.69 0.45 -0.30
N LYS A 275 -8.76 0.22 -1.07
CA LYS A 275 -10.14 0.47 -0.63
C LYS A 275 -10.58 -0.41 0.53
N ILE A 276 -10.00 -1.60 0.70
CA ILE A 276 -10.39 -2.55 1.75
C ILE A 276 -9.67 -2.26 3.07
N ILE A 277 -8.42 -1.77 3.01
CA ILE A 277 -7.54 -1.56 4.16
C ILE A 277 -8.23 -0.82 5.33
N PRO A 278 -8.95 0.30 5.13
CA PRO A 278 -9.59 1.03 6.22
C PRO A 278 -10.72 0.27 6.94
N THR A 279 -11.13 -0.88 6.40
CA THR A 279 -12.17 -1.75 6.96
C THR A 279 -11.61 -3.01 7.61
N LEU A 280 -10.28 -3.24 7.55
CA LEU A 280 -9.66 -4.46 8.08
C LEU A 280 -9.75 -4.51 9.61
N PRO A 281 -10.21 -5.63 10.18
CA PRO A 281 -10.11 -5.87 11.62
C PRO A 281 -8.67 -6.27 11.99
N GLY A 282 -8.27 -6.01 13.24
CA GLY A 282 -7.02 -6.56 13.79
C GLY A 282 -5.72 -5.89 13.35
N ILE A 283 -5.78 -4.91 12.44
CA ILE A 283 -4.68 -4.01 12.09
C ILE A 283 -5.09 -2.59 12.49
N ASN A 284 -4.18 -1.84 13.10
CA ASN A 284 -4.43 -0.44 13.47
C ASN A 284 -4.45 0.45 12.21
N THR A 285 -5.64 0.65 11.63
CA THR A 285 -5.83 1.47 10.42
C THR A 285 -5.59 2.96 10.66
N ALA A 286 -5.57 3.42 11.92
CA ALA A 286 -5.30 4.81 12.28
C ALA A 286 -3.85 5.24 12.02
N LEU A 287 -2.94 4.26 11.82
CA LEU A 287 -1.52 4.46 11.51
C LEU A 287 -1.20 4.42 10.01
N ILE A 288 -2.13 3.98 9.16
CA ILE A 288 -1.84 3.73 7.74
C ILE A 288 -2.18 4.99 6.95
N PRO A 289 -1.23 5.69 6.31
CA PRO A 289 -1.51 6.93 5.58
C PRO A 289 -2.49 6.69 4.42
N MET A 290 -3.64 7.35 4.46
CA MET A 290 -4.71 7.21 3.46
C MET A 290 -5.26 8.58 3.04
N GLY A 291 -5.48 8.77 1.74
CA GLY A 291 -6.16 9.97 1.21
C GLY A 291 -7.64 9.99 1.61
N LYS A 292 -8.46 10.78 0.92
CA LYS A 292 -9.89 10.89 1.21
C LYS A 292 -10.57 9.51 1.32
N LEU A 293 -11.21 9.26 2.46
CA LEU A 293 -11.93 8.00 2.71
C LEU A 293 -13.43 8.13 2.45
N GLU A 294 -14.02 9.23 2.91
CA GLU A 294 -15.46 9.41 2.83
C GLU A 294 -15.89 9.94 1.45
N LYS A 295 -16.99 9.41 0.92
CA LYS A 295 -17.59 9.86 -0.33
C LYS A 295 -18.63 10.95 -0.06
N ASP A 296 -18.17 12.04 0.53
CA ASP A 296 -18.98 13.23 0.81
C ASP A 296 -18.76 14.34 -0.24
N GLY A 297 -19.47 15.46 -0.10
CA GLY A 297 -19.32 16.63 -0.96
C GLY A 297 -18.08 17.49 -0.68
N TYR A 298 -17.19 17.08 0.23
CA TYR A 298 -15.99 17.84 0.58
C TYR A 298 -14.87 17.58 -0.43
N ASP A 299 -14.31 18.62 -1.05
CA ASP A 299 -13.24 18.44 -2.04
C ASP A 299 -11.86 18.41 -1.37
N TRP A 300 -11.48 17.22 -0.89
CA TRP A 300 -10.23 16.99 -0.17
C TRP A 300 -9.00 17.24 -1.06
N GLU A 301 -9.04 16.82 -2.32
CA GLU A 301 -7.91 16.97 -3.25
C GLU A 301 -7.72 18.44 -3.64
N ALA A 302 -8.81 19.18 -3.91
CA ALA A 302 -8.71 20.61 -4.19
C ALA A 302 -8.18 21.39 -2.98
N ARG A 303 -8.62 21.06 -1.75
CA ARG A 303 -8.10 21.69 -0.54
C ARG A 303 -6.60 21.43 -0.37
N HIS A 304 -6.16 20.19 -0.58
CA HIS A 304 -4.75 19.83 -0.49
C HIS A 304 -3.93 20.56 -1.57
N ALA A 305 -4.40 20.61 -2.82
CA ALA A 305 -3.74 21.34 -3.90
C ALA A 305 -3.61 22.85 -3.60
N GLU A 306 -4.63 23.46 -3.02
CA GLU A 306 -4.61 24.87 -2.61
C GLU A 306 -3.55 25.12 -1.53
N ILE A 307 -3.50 24.27 -0.50
CA ILE A 307 -2.46 24.33 0.54
C ILE A 307 -1.06 24.23 -0.07
N MET A 308 -0.85 23.24 -0.95
CA MET A 308 0.45 23.03 -1.58
C MET A 308 0.88 24.23 -2.44
N LYS A 309 -0.07 24.95 -3.03
CA LYS A 309 0.18 26.18 -3.79
C LYS A 309 0.64 27.33 -2.90
N ILE A 310 0.02 27.52 -1.73
CA ILE A 310 0.25 28.73 -0.92
C ILE A 310 1.25 28.56 0.22
N LYS A 311 1.50 27.34 0.71
CA LYS A 311 2.23 27.12 1.99
C LYS A 311 3.62 27.79 2.03
N ASN A 312 4.34 27.80 0.91
CA ASN A 312 5.68 28.35 0.83
C ASN A 312 5.66 29.89 0.78
N GLU A 313 4.64 30.47 0.14
CA GLU A 313 4.43 31.92 0.09
C GLU A 313 4.00 32.45 1.46
N VAL A 314 3.08 31.75 2.13
CA VAL A 314 2.67 32.08 3.50
C VAL A 314 3.87 32.02 4.45
N ASN A 315 4.77 31.03 4.26
CA ASN A 315 5.93 30.77 5.12
C ASN A 315 5.54 30.88 6.61
N PRO A 316 4.63 30.00 7.07
CA PRO A 316 3.90 30.21 8.31
C PRO A 316 4.81 30.16 9.55
N GLU A 317 4.51 31.03 10.50
CA GLU A 317 5.04 30.97 11.87
C GLU A 317 4.22 30.03 12.75
N VAL A 318 2.93 29.87 12.43
CA VAL A 318 2.02 28.95 13.11
C VAL A 318 1.30 28.09 12.08
N VAL A 319 1.30 26.78 12.31
CA VAL A 319 0.53 25.83 11.51
C VAL A 319 -0.52 25.17 12.40
N LEU A 320 -1.78 25.11 11.94
CA LEU A 320 -2.80 24.29 12.58
C LEU A 320 -3.05 23.06 11.72
N ILE A 321 -3.13 21.88 12.32
CA ILE A 321 -3.37 20.60 11.64
C ILE A 321 -4.54 19.90 12.32
N GLY A 322 -5.55 19.51 11.55
CA GLY A 322 -6.68 18.78 12.12
C GLY A 322 -7.79 18.45 11.16
N ASP A 323 -8.97 18.23 11.73
CA ASP A 323 -10.20 17.90 11.02
C ASP A 323 -11.10 19.14 10.78
N SER A 324 -12.41 18.92 10.65
CA SER A 324 -13.41 19.96 10.41
C SER A 324 -13.43 21.02 11.49
N ILE A 325 -13.09 20.68 12.74
CA ILE A 325 -13.02 21.64 13.85
C ILE A 325 -11.86 22.62 13.61
N THR A 326 -10.74 22.16 13.07
CA THR A 326 -9.65 23.05 12.68
C THR A 326 -10.00 23.83 11.40
N HIS A 327 -10.59 23.15 10.41
CA HIS A 327 -10.98 23.75 9.13
C HIS A 327 -11.92 24.94 9.30
N PHE A 328 -13.00 24.78 10.08
CA PHE A 328 -14.03 25.80 10.24
C PHE A 328 -13.58 27.02 11.05
N TRP A 329 -12.41 27.02 11.68
CA TRP A 329 -11.94 28.23 12.37
C TRP A 329 -11.74 29.38 11.38
N GLY A 330 -11.10 29.09 10.24
CA GLY A 330 -10.84 30.04 9.17
C GLY A 330 -9.36 30.20 8.85
N GLY A 331 -8.96 31.40 8.42
CA GLY A 331 -7.59 31.65 7.98
C GLY A 331 -7.31 31.21 6.54
N LEU A 332 -6.03 31.04 6.22
CA LEU A 332 -5.58 30.65 4.89
C LEU A 332 -5.28 29.14 4.83
N PRO A 333 -5.67 28.44 3.75
CA PRO A 333 -6.59 28.92 2.73
C PRO A 333 -8.02 29.08 3.27
N GLU A 334 -8.82 29.94 2.64
CA GLU A 334 -10.20 30.22 3.07
C GLU A 334 -11.06 28.94 2.99
N GLY A 335 -12.07 28.79 3.87
CA GLY A 335 -12.96 27.62 3.91
C GLY A 335 -13.86 27.43 2.67
N GLY A 336 -13.74 28.29 1.66
CA GLY A 336 -14.47 28.18 0.40
C GLY A 336 -15.98 28.09 0.60
N LYS A 337 -16.64 27.19 -0.15
CA LYS A 337 -18.12 27.06 -0.17
C LYS A 337 -18.74 26.66 1.17
N ILE A 338 -18.00 25.98 2.04
CA ILE A 338 -18.50 25.56 3.36
C ILE A 338 -18.30 26.62 4.44
N GLY A 339 -17.52 27.67 4.14
CA GLY A 339 -17.35 28.86 4.95
C GLY A 339 -16.55 28.63 6.24
N ASN A 340 -16.29 29.74 6.92
CA ASN A 340 -15.63 29.79 8.21
C ASN A 340 -16.66 30.13 9.30
N ARG A 341 -16.41 29.67 10.52
CA ARG A 341 -17.26 29.86 11.71
C ARG A 341 -16.56 30.65 12.81
N GLY A 342 -15.26 30.95 12.66
CA GLY A 342 -14.41 31.58 13.67
C GLY A 342 -13.60 32.78 13.15
N THR A 343 -14.00 33.43 12.05
CA THR A 343 -13.17 34.42 11.34
C THR A 343 -12.68 35.57 12.24
N GLU A 344 -13.52 36.11 13.13
CA GLU A 344 -13.12 37.27 13.95
C GLU A 344 -12.15 36.86 15.07
N THR A 345 -12.29 35.63 15.59
CA THR A 345 -11.42 35.12 16.66
C THR A 345 -10.10 34.64 16.07
N TRP A 346 -10.14 34.10 14.85
CA TRP A 346 -8.94 33.87 14.05
C TRP A 346 -8.16 35.17 13.86
N GLN A 347 -8.83 36.24 13.40
CA GLN A 347 -8.18 37.53 13.18
C GLN A 347 -7.65 38.15 14.48
N THR A 348 -8.36 37.98 15.59
CA THR A 348 -7.93 38.47 16.90
C THR A 348 -6.66 37.77 17.39
N LEU A 349 -6.57 36.45 17.22
CA LEU A 349 -5.43 35.66 17.70
C LEU A 349 -4.23 35.69 16.74
N PHE A 350 -4.50 35.53 15.44
CA PHE A 350 -3.49 35.33 14.42
C PHE A 350 -3.33 36.50 13.46
N GLY A 351 -4.13 37.57 13.52
CA GLY A 351 -4.18 38.60 12.48
C GLY A 351 -2.84 39.29 12.16
N GLN A 352 -1.88 39.27 13.08
CA GLN A 352 -0.51 39.75 12.85
C GLN A 352 0.50 38.63 12.57
N ARG A 353 0.10 37.37 12.76
CA ARG A 353 0.92 36.16 12.62
C ARG A 353 0.67 35.51 11.27
N ARG A 354 1.71 34.96 10.65
CA ARG A 354 1.55 34.15 9.44
C ARG A 354 1.07 32.75 9.84
N ALA A 355 -0.24 32.57 9.89
CA ALA A 355 -0.88 31.31 10.26
C ALA A 355 -1.41 30.54 9.03
N LEU A 356 -1.13 29.23 8.97
CA LEU A 356 -1.62 28.33 7.93
C LEU A 356 -2.56 27.28 8.53
N ASN A 357 -3.75 27.14 7.95
CA ASN A 357 -4.79 26.20 8.39
C ASN A 357 -4.81 24.94 7.51
N LEU A 358 -4.24 23.86 8.05
CA LEU A 358 -4.23 22.51 7.49
C LEU A 358 -5.36 21.62 8.07
N GLY A 359 -6.51 22.24 8.33
CA GLY A 359 -7.76 21.58 8.74
C GLY A 359 -8.56 21.10 7.53
N PHE A 360 -9.08 19.88 7.62
CA PHE A 360 -9.84 19.23 6.55
C PHE A 360 -11.16 18.63 7.07
N GLY A 361 -12.24 18.78 6.30
CA GLY A 361 -13.50 18.11 6.62
C GLY A 361 -13.33 16.59 6.74
N TRP A 362 -13.95 15.99 7.76
CA TRP A 362 -13.98 14.53 8.00
C TRP A 362 -12.65 13.82 8.25
N ASP A 363 -11.52 14.53 8.23
CA ASP A 363 -10.21 13.92 8.39
C ASP A 363 -10.13 13.08 9.68
N ARG A 364 -9.53 11.90 9.53
CA ARG A 364 -9.09 10.99 10.58
C ARG A 364 -7.57 11.07 10.71
N THR A 365 -6.98 10.40 11.69
CA THR A 365 -5.52 10.37 11.87
C THR A 365 -4.78 9.91 10.60
N GLN A 366 -5.27 8.86 9.93
CA GLN A 366 -4.71 8.37 8.66
C GLN A 366 -4.69 9.40 7.53
N ASN A 367 -5.66 10.33 7.53
CA ASN A 367 -5.74 11.38 6.52
C ASN A 367 -4.68 12.46 6.76
N VAL A 368 -4.51 12.88 8.02
CA VAL A 368 -3.42 13.78 8.42
C VAL A 368 -2.06 13.17 8.07
N LEU A 369 -1.83 11.89 8.40
CA LEU A 369 -0.60 11.19 8.05
C LEU A 369 -0.35 11.20 6.53
N LYS A 370 -1.39 11.00 5.72
CA LYS A 370 -1.27 11.09 4.27
C LYS A 370 -0.88 12.49 3.81
N ARG A 371 -1.48 13.52 4.36
CA ARG A 371 -1.16 14.91 4.01
C ARG A 371 0.27 15.30 4.36
N ILE A 372 0.76 14.86 5.51
CA ILE A 372 2.18 15.02 5.87
C ILE A 372 3.08 14.26 4.88
N GLN A 373 2.70 13.04 4.49
CA GLN A 373 3.42 12.25 3.47
C GLN A 373 3.42 12.92 2.08
N LEU A 374 2.33 13.58 1.70
CA LEU A 374 2.20 14.34 0.46
C LEU A 374 2.90 15.72 0.53
N GLY A 375 3.46 16.05 1.68
CA GLY A 375 4.41 17.14 1.83
C GLY A 375 3.83 18.44 2.40
N GLU A 376 2.67 18.44 3.06
CA GLU A 376 2.11 19.68 3.63
C GLU A 376 3.06 20.41 4.60
N LEU A 377 3.96 19.68 5.27
CA LEU A 377 4.98 20.25 6.16
C LEU A 377 6.37 20.40 5.52
N ASP A 378 6.57 19.89 4.31
CA ASP A 378 7.89 19.88 3.67
C ASP A 378 8.38 21.29 3.38
N GLY A 379 9.60 21.60 3.83
CA GLY A 379 10.25 22.89 3.62
C GLY A 379 9.71 24.04 4.50
N LEU A 380 8.75 23.76 5.39
CA LEU A 380 8.26 24.76 6.34
C LEU A 380 9.14 24.81 7.60
N ASN A 381 9.17 25.97 8.25
CA ASN A 381 9.86 26.15 9.54
C ASN A 381 9.02 26.97 10.52
N PRO A 382 7.82 26.49 10.90
CA PRO A 382 6.97 27.22 11.82
C PRO A 382 7.58 27.23 13.22
N LYS A 383 7.28 28.29 13.98
CA LYS A 383 7.63 28.36 15.41
C LYS A 383 6.72 27.43 16.24
N ALA A 384 5.47 27.24 15.81
CA ALA A 384 4.52 26.36 16.48
C ALA A 384 3.62 25.56 15.52
N ILE A 385 3.27 24.34 15.92
CA ILE A 385 2.28 23.49 15.25
C ILE A 385 1.19 23.11 16.26
N VAL A 386 -0.06 23.48 16.00
CA VAL A 386 -1.22 23.08 16.79
C VAL A 386 -1.86 21.85 16.15
N ILE A 387 -1.98 20.76 16.90
CA ILE A 387 -2.55 19.49 16.40
C ILE A 387 -3.85 19.18 17.15
N HIS A 388 -4.96 19.06 16.42
CA HIS A 388 -6.27 18.65 16.94
C HIS A 388 -6.95 17.68 15.98
N ILE A 389 -6.97 16.39 16.34
CA ILE A 389 -7.48 15.32 15.47
C ILE A 389 -7.95 14.12 16.30
N GLY A 390 -8.83 13.30 15.73
CA GLY A 390 -9.14 11.95 16.23
C GLY A 390 -10.61 11.70 16.49
N THR A 391 -11.45 12.74 16.57
CA THR A 391 -12.89 12.56 16.85
C THR A 391 -13.62 11.79 15.74
N ASN A 392 -13.16 11.91 14.49
CA ASN A 392 -13.76 11.22 13.34
C ASN A 392 -13.37 9.74 13.26
N ASN A 393 -12.27 9.32 13.92
CA ASN A 393 -11.90 7.91 14.00
C ASN A 393 -12.93 7.07 14.78
N LEU A 394 -13.78 7.70 15.60
CA LEU A 394 -14.89 7.05 16.30
C LEU A 394 -16.11 6.73 15.40
N ALA A 395 -16.11 7.22 14.16
CA ALA A 395 -17.21 6.97 13.23
C ALA A 395 -16.98 5.67 12.46
N LYS A 396 -17.97 4.78 12.50
CA LYS A 396 -18.08 3.66 11.56
C LYS A 396 -18.86 4.11 10.33
N THR A 397 -18.27 3.98 9.15
CA THR A 397 -18.88 4.28 7.85
C THR A 397 -18.79 3.05 6.95
N VAL A 398 -19.33 3.16 5.73
CA VAL A 398 -19.17 2.11 4.71
C VAL A 398 -17.74 2.02 4.19
N ASN A 399 -16.95 3.09 4.31
CA ASN A 399 -15.59 3.19 3.77
C ASN A 399 -14.51 2.93 4.83
N ALA A 400 -14.83 3.09 6.12
CA ALA A 400 -13.88 2.91 7.20
C ALA A 400 -14.58 2.41 8.47
N ARG A 401 -13.93 1.50 9.20
CA ARG A 401 -14.39 1.13 10.54
C ARG A 401 -14.06 2.22 11.56
N ASP A 402 -14.72 2.15 12.71
CA ASP A 402 -14.30 2.85 13.91
C ASP A 402 -12.99 2.28 14.47
N ASN A 403 -12.20 3.14 15.12
CA ASN A 403 -10.96 2.76 15.81
C ASN A 403 -11.15 2.77 17.33
N THR A 404 -10.37 1.93 18.01
CA THR A 404 -10.33 1.92 19.49
C THR A 404 -9.56 3.12 20.04
N PRO A 405 -9.70 3.46 21.34
CA PRO A 405 -8.88 4.49 21.98
C PRO A 405 -7.37 4.30 21.79
N GLU A 406 -6.87 3.07 21.97
CA GLU A 406 -5.47 2.72 21.71
C GLU A 406 -5.05 3.03 20.28
N GLU A 407 -5.87 2.64 19.31
CA GLU A 407 -5.55 2.83 17.90
C GLU A 407 -5.46 4.31 17.54
N ILE A 408 -6.41 5.10 18.02
CA ILE A 408 -6.48 6.55 17.81
C ILE A 408 -5.29 7.24 18.47
N ALA A 409 -4.98 6.90 19.72
CA ALA A 409 -3.85 7.46 20.44
C ALA A 409 -2.51 7.15 19.74
N ALA A 410 -2.35 5.94 19.20
CA ALA A 410 -1.18 5.58 18.39
C ALA A 410 -1.13 6.39 17.08
N GLY A 411 -2.25 6.58 16.39
CA GLY A 411 -2.35 7.45 15.20
C GLY A 411 -1.95 8.90 15.50
N ILE A 412 -2.43 9.46 16.61
CA ILE A 412 -2.06 10.81 17.06
C ILE A 412 -0.57 10.89 17.41
N SER A 413 -0.04 9.88 18.10
CA SER A 413 1.38 9.80 18.45
C SER A 413 2.27 9.80 17.20
N GLU A 414 1.88 9.06 16.16
CA GLU A 414 2.61 9.05 14.88
C GLU A 414 2.53 10.42 14.18
N ILE A 415 1.38 11.11 14.21
CA ILE A 415 1.26 12.47 13.66
C ILE A 415 2.21 13.44 14.37
N VAL A 416 2.30 13.38 15.70
CA VAL A 416 3.24 14.21 16.48
C VAL A 416 4.68 13.90 16.08
N ALA A 417 5.03 12.62 15.97
CA ALA A 417 6.37 12.20 15.56
C ALA A 417 6.73 12.68 14.14
N GLN A 418 5.81 12.54 13.18
CA GLN A 418 6.01 13.00 11.80
C GLN A 418 6.08 14.54 11.72
N ALA A 419 5.25 15.26 12.47
CA ALA A 419 5.31 16.71 12.53
C ALA A 419 6.66 17.20 13.10
N HIS A 420 7.16 16.58 14.18
CA HIS A 420 8.47 16.90 14.73
C HIS A 420 9.61 16.55 13.76
N LEU A 421 9.53 15.41 13.07
CA LEU A 421 10.53 15.01 12.07
C LEU A 421 10.61 16.03 10.92
N LYS A 422 9.47 16.54 10.46
CA LYS A 422 9.41 17.53 9.37
C LYS A 422 9.80 18.94 9.82
N CYS A 423 9.43 19.32 11.04
CA CYS A 423 9.64 20.66 11.60
C CYS A 423 10.32 20.56 12.99
N PRO A 424 11.61 20.20 13.07
CA PRO A 424 12.27 19.85 14.34
C PRO A 424 12.41 21.01 15.33
N GLN A 425 12.32 22.27 14.86
CA GLN A 425 12.40 23.47 15.68
C GLN A 425 11.04 23.95 16.19
N ALA A 426 9.94 23.39 15.68
CA ALA A 426 8.61 23.83 16.05
C ALA A 426 8.22 23.30 17.44
N LYS A 427 7.60 24.16 18.26
CA LYS A 427 6.86 23.71 19.44
C LYS A 427 5.53 23.10 18.99
N ILE A 428 5.26 21.86 19.39
CA ILE A 428 3.99 21.20 19.12
C ILE A 428 3.03 21.47 20.28
N ILE A 429 1.86 22.01 19.98
CA ILE A 429 0.74 22.13 20.91
C ILE A 429 -0.24 21.02 20.55
N LEU A 430 -0.22 19.93 21.32
CA LEU A 430 -1.13 18.81 21.13
C LEU A 430 -2.39 19.06 21.94
N MET A 431 -3.50 19.27 21.25
CA MET A 431 -4.79 19.46 21.89
C MET A 431 -5.37 18.12 22.36
N ALA A 432 -5.96 18.09 23.56
CA ALA A 432 -6.95 17.09 23.91
C ALA A 432 -8.09 17.12 22.89
N ILE A 433 -8.65 15.95 22.53
CA ILE A 433 -9.82 15.88 21.67
C ILE A 433 -11.00 16.50 22.41
N PHE A 434 -11.68 17.45 21.76
CA PHE A 434 -12.76 18.19 22.38
C PHE A 434 -13.96 17.30 22.71
N PRO A 435 -14.70 17.62 23.79
CA PRO A 435 -15.94 16.92 24.08
C PRO A 435 -16.97 17.10 22.96
N ARG A 436 -17.85 16.10 22.79
CA ARG A 436 -18.95 16.13 21.82
C ARG A 436 -20.21 15.45 22.36
N GLY A 437 -21.36 15.76 21.79
CA GLY A 437 -22.65 15.26 22.24
C GLY A 437 -23.24 16.13 23.35
N LYS A 438 -24.57 16.17 23.40
CA LYS A 438 -25.31 17.23 24.11
C LYS A 438 -25.18 17.14 25.63
N THR A 439 -25.04 15.94 26.19
CA THR A 439 -25.05 15.70 27.64
C THR A 439 -23.82 14.92 28.08
N ALA A 440 -23.55 14.93 29.38
CA ALA A 440 -22.46 14.16 29.99
C ALA A 440 -22.62 12.64 29.81
N ALA A 441 -23.85 12.15 29.64
CA ALA A 441 -24.18 10.73 29.52
C ALA A 441 -23.92 10.14 28.12
N GLU A 442 -23.54 10.97 27.14
CA GLU A 442 -23.25 10.53 25.78
C GLU A 442 -22.07 9.52 25.77
N PRO A 443 -22.24 8.29 25.24
CA PRO A 443 -21.23 7.23 25.35
C PRO A 443 -19.84 7.63 24.83
N ARG A 444 -19.78 8.47 23.79
CA ARG A 444 -18.52 8.96 23.22
C ARG A 444 -17.71 9.81 24.19
N ARG A 445 -18.31 10.40 25.24
CA ARG A 445 -17.58 11.19 26.25
C ARG A 445 -16.54 10.37 27.00
N ALA A 446 -16.91 9.16 27.42
CA ALA A 446 -16.00 8.27 28.11
C ALA A 446 -14.84 7.83 27.20
N ILE A 447 -15.14 7.55 25.92
CA ILE A 447 -14.15 7.14 24.92
C ILE A 447 -13.16 8.27 24.62
N LEU A 448 -13.63 9.50 24.46
CA LEU A 448 -12.77 10.67 24.25
C LEU A 448 -11.85 10.94 25.44
N ARG A 449 -12.37 10.79 26.67
CA ARG A 449 -11.56 10.90 27.89
C ARG A 449 -10.45 9.84 27.94
N ASP A 450 -10.77 8.59 27.57
CA ASP A 450 -9.77 7.52 27.50
C ASP A 450 -8.66 7.85 26.47
N ILE A 451 -9.05 8.34 25.28
CA ILE A 451 -8.07 8.79 24.27
C ILE A 451 -7.18 9.91 24.82
N ASN A 452 -7.79 10.93 25.43
CA ASN A 452 -7.06 12.08 26.00
C ASN A 452 -6.08 11.64 27.09
N GLN A 453 -6.47 10.70 27.96
CA GLN A 453 -5.59 10.12 28.98
C GLN A 453 -4.37 9.41 28.37
N ARG A 454 -4.53 8.77 27.20
CA ARG A 454 -3.45 8.05 26.51
C ARG A 454 -2.49 8.97 25.78
N ILE A 455 -2.95 10.10 25.26
CA ILE A 455 -2.10 11.05 24.53
C ILE A 455 -1.49 12.11 25.45
N ALA A 456 -2.03 12.35 26.65
CA ALA A 456 -1.50 13.32 27.61
C ALA A 456 0.00 13.11 27.95
N PRO A 457 0.51 11.87 28.13
CA PRO A 457 1.93 11.62 28.36
C PRO A 457 2.86 12.11 27.24
N LEU A 458 2.36 12.32 26.01
CA LEU A 458 3.15 12.92 24.93
C LEU A 458 3.63 14.34 25.29
N GLY A 459 2.92 15.06 26.17
CA GLY A 459 3.33 16.36 26.69
C GLY A 459 4.59 16.35 27.56
N SER A 460 5.12 15.17 27.91
CA SER A 460 6.43 15.05 28.57
C SER A 460 7.62 15.20 27.61
N GLN A 461 7.37 15.13 26.30
CA GLN A 461 8.40 15.36 25.29
C GLN A 461 8.78 16.85 25.29
N PRO A 462 10.08 17.20 25.17
CA PRO A 462 10.54 18.58 25.34
C PRO A 462 10.00 19.56 24.30
N TYR A 463 9.52 19.06 23.16
CA TYR A 463 8.95 19.83 22.07
C TYR A 463 7.40 19.79 22.03
N VAL A 464 6.74 19.12 22.98
CA VAL A 464 5.28 18.99 23.01
C VAL A 464 4.71 19.66 24.26
N THR A 465 3.66 20.45 24.09
CA THR A 465 2.78 20.90 25.16
C THR A 465 1.40 20.27 24.95
N PHE A 466 0.98 19.41 25.87
CA PHE A 466 -0.38 18.89 25.87
C PHE A 466 -1.33 19.93 26.47
N LEU A 467 -2.39 20.29 25.75
CA LEU A 467 -3.37 21.28 26.17
C LEU A 467 -4.76 20.66 26.25
N ASP A 468 -5.25 20.49 27.47
CA ASP A 468 -6.62 20.04 27.73
C ASP A 468 -7.47 21.23 28.21
N ILE A 469 -8.50 21.56 27.42
CA ILE A 469 -9.48 22.59 27.73
C ILE A 469 -10.89 22.00 27.81
N THR A 470 -11.01 20.69 28.09
CA THR A 470 -12.29 19.97 28.13
C THR A 470 -13.30 20.69 29.02
N ASP A 471 -12.91 21.09 30.22
CA ASP A 471 -13.79 21.73 31.20
C ASP A 471 -14.28 23.12 30.74
N ASN A 472 -13.53 23.83 29.89
CA ASN A 472 -13.94 25.12 29.34
C ASN A 472 -15.11 25.00 28.35
N TRP A 473 -15.40 23.81 27.84
CA TRP A 473 -16.52 23.56 26.92
C TRP A 473 -17.81 23.14 27.63
N LEU A 474 -17.75 22.87 28.94
CA LEU A 474 -18.83 22.21 29.66
C LEU A 474 -19.53 23.14 30.63
N GLU A 475 -20.86 23.03 30.65
CA GLU A 475 -21.68 23.59 31.70
C GLU A 475 -21.50 22.78 33.00
N LYS A 476 -22.01 23.32 34.12
CA LYS A 476 -21.91 22.64 35.44
C LYS A 476 -22.54 21.25 35.47
N ASP A 477 -23.54 21.00 34.63
CA ASP A 477 -24.20 19.69 34.48
C ASP A 477 -23.48 18.75 33.48
N GLY A 478 -22.34 19.21 32.92
CA GLY A 478 -21.54 18.50 31.94
C GLY A 478 -22.10 18.53 30.50
N SER A 479 -23.17 19.29 30.24
CA SER A 479 -23.68 19.52 28.89
C SER A 479 -22.80 20.49 28.09
N ILE A 480 -22.95 20.48 26.76
CA ILE A 480 -22.35 21.50 25.88
C ILE A 480 -23.46 22.47 25.47
N SER A 481 -23.24 23.76 25.71
CA SER A 481 -24.16 24.80 25.28
C SER A 481 -24.20 24.96 23.76
N LYS A 482 -25.41 25.11 23.21
CA LYS A 482 -25.64 25.45 21.80
C LYS A 482 -25.09 26.83 21.44
N GLU A 483 -24.82 27.69 22.42
CA GLU A 483 -24.22 28.99 22.19
C GLU A 483 -22.76 28.93 21.76
N ILE A 484 -22.05 27.82 22.05
CA ILE A 484 -20.64 27.63 21.69
C ILE A 484 -20.46 26.51 20.67
N MET A 485 -21.27 25.45 20.73
CA MET A 485 -21.32 24.39 19.71
C MET A 485 -22.79 24.06 19.38
N PRO A 486 -23.40 24.71 18.38
CA PRO A 486 -24.84 24.54 18.06
C PRO A 486 -25.28 23.09 17.80
N ASP A 487 -24.37 22.28 17.26
CA ASP A 487 -24.57 20.84 16.96
C ASP A 487 -23.90 19.91 17.99
N ALA A 488 -23.39 20.47 19.10
CA ALA A 488 -22.60 19.77 20.12
C ALA A 488 -21.36 19.04 19.56
N LEU A 489 -20.74 19.58 18.50
CA LEU A 489 -19.48 19.09 17.93
C LEU A 489 -18.59 20.22 17.40
N HIS A 490 -19.14 21.09 16.58
CA HIS A 490 -18.39 22.12 15.88
C HIS A 490 -18.55 23.47 16.59
N PRO A 491 -17.44 24.11 16.99
CA PRO A 491 -17.48 25.45 17.55
C PRO A 491 -18.08 26.46 16.57
N ASN A 492 -18.79 27.44 17.11
CA ASN A 492 -19.09 28.69 16.41
C ASN A 492 -18.10 29.78 16.85
N GLN A 493 -18.37 31.04 16.46
CA GLN A 493 -17.55 32.19 16.78
C GLN A 493 -17.20 32.30 18.27
N LYS A 494 -18.18 32.11 19.17
CA LYS A 494 -17.96 32.12 20.63
C LYS A 494 -17.12 30.93 21.09
N GLY A 495 -17.42 29.74 20.59
CA GLY A 495 -16.65 28.52 20.91
C GLY A 495 -15.19 28.62 20.48
N TYR A 496 -14.91 29.14 19.28
CA TYR A 496 -13.54 29.42 18.84
C TYR A 496 -12.83 30.47 19.71
N GLY A 497 -13.58 31.39 20.35
CA GLY A 497 -13.01 32.32 21.32
C GLY A 497 -12.42 31.62 22.56
N ILE A 498 -13.06 30.55 23.03
CA ILE A 498 -12.55 29.73 24.15
C ILE A 498 -11.22 29.07 23.75
N TRP A 499 -11.17 28.48 22.55
CA TRP A 499 -9.95 27.89 22.04
C TRP A 499 -8.86 28.94 21.81
N ALA A 500 -9.23 30.12 21.29
CA ALA A 500 -8.30 31.21 21.05
C ALA A 500 -7.59 31.68 22.32
N GLU A 501 -8.36 31.90 23.39
CA GLU A 501 -7.83 32.39 24.66
C GLU A 501 -6.85 31.38 25.28
N ALA A 502 -7.15 30.08 25.19
CA ALA A 502 -6.26 29.03 25.68
C ALA A 502 -4.94 28.94 24.90
N LEU A 503 -4.95 29.22 23.59
CA LEU A 503 -3.72 29.20 22.78
C LEU A 503 -2.85 30.44 22.97
N LYS A 504 -3.45 31.58 23.35
CA LYS A 504 -2.79 32.90 23.37
C LYS A 504 -1.46 32.91 24.13
N THR A 505 -1.36 32.20 25.25
CA THR A 505 -0.16 32.16 26.09
C THR A 505 0.88 31.12 25.66
N LEU A 506 0.51 30.23 24.74
CA LEU A 506 1.36 29.13 24.28
C LEU A 506 1.99 29.38 22.92
N LEU A 507 1.40 30.28 22.13
CA LEU A 507 1.95 30.70 20.85
C LEU A 507 3.23 31.52 21.09
N PRO A 508 4.31 31.22 20.35
CA PRO A 508 5.56 31.96 20.45
C PRO A 508 5.35 33.40 20.01
N GLU A 509 6.11 34.35 20.58
CA GLU A 509 6.02 35.78 20.24
C GLU A 509 6.20 36.07 18.75
#